data_AF-A0A286AGY2-F1
#
_entry.id   AF-A0A286AGY2-F1
#
_cell.length_a   1.000
_cell.length_b   1.000
_cell.length_c   1.000
_cell.angle_alpha   90.00
_cell.angle_beta   90.00
_cell.angle_gamma   90.00
#
_symmetry.space_group_name_H-M   'P 1'
#
loop_
_entity.id
_entity.type
_entity.pdbx_description
1 polymer ?
#
loop_
_entity_poly.entity_id
_entity_poly.type
_entity_poly.pdbx_seq_one_letter_code
_entity_poly.pdbx_strand_id
1 'polypeptide(L)'
;MNRIMIMVFLASSFLLLALHVHATETIDEKRLDAVAERGSHVMPFDLEKTTHIFSKTDTGGIQQVIAKDQSDTEQLSLIRLHLSQITQEFKLGNYSNPEKIHGTSMPGLAELKAAKPGQVKIEYKELSDGAEITYSTSIEKLKLAIHRWFDAQLSDHARHAAPDHHHHHDSGHLHQ
;
A
#
# COMPACT_ATOMS: atom_id res chain seq x y z
N MET A 1 -51.38 -19.96 61.12
CA MET A 1 -50.31 -19.44 62.01
C MET A 1 -49.24 -18.83 61.15
N ASN A 2 -49.13 -17.50 61.17
CA ASN A 2 -47.97 -16.75 60.65
C ASN A 2 -46.72 -17.15 61.42
N ARG A 3 -45.56 -17.27 60.76
CA ARG A 3 -44.33 -16.56 61.15
C ARG A 3 -43.40 -16.36 59.94
N ILE A 4 -43.03 -15.10 59.81
CA ILE A 4 -42.10 -14.48 58.87
C ILE A 4 -40.66 -14.84 59.26
N MET A 5 -39.79 -15.11 58.29
CA MET A 5 -38.40 -14.64 58.39
C MET A 5 -37.86 -14.30 57.00
N ILE A 6 -37.65 -13.00 56.82
CA ILE A 6 -37.07 -12.33 55.67
C ILE A 6 -35.55 -12.57 55.69
N MET A 7 -34.97 -13.07 54.60
CA MET A 7 -33.56 -12.86 54.27
C MET A 7 -33.49 -12.00 53.01
N VAL A 8 -32.72 -10.92 53.08
CA VAL A 8 -32.56 -9.94 52.00
C VAL A 8 -31.17 -10.06 51.39
N PHE A 9 -31.12 -9.73 50.10
CA PHE A 9 -30.00 -9.21 49.29
C PHE A 9 -29.05 -10.18 48.59
N LEU A 10 -29.08 -10.11 47.24
CA LEU A 10 -27.94 -9.95 46.29
C LEU A 10 -28.54 -9.96 44.86
N ALA A 11 -28.84 -8.82 44.25
CA ALA A 11 -27.96 -7.98 43.40
C ALA A 11 -27.59 -8.59 42.03
N SER A 12 -28.02 -7.90 40.95
CA SER A 12 -27.39 -7.83 39.61
C SER A 12 -27.38 -9.12 38.75
N SER A 13 -27.45 -9.14 37.41
CA SER A 13 -27.61 -8.18 36.32
C SER A 13 -27.62 -9.01 35.01
N PHE A 14 -28.26 -8.48 33.95
CA PHE A 14 -27.94 -8.64 32.51
C PHE A 14 -27.86 -10.04 31.85
N LEU A 15 -28.61 -10.21 30.75
CA LEU A 15 -27.98 -10.41 29.44
C LEU A 15 -28.94 -10.02 28.30
N LEU A 16 -28.74 -8.81 27.76
CA LEU A 16 -29.25 -8.39 26.47
C LEU A 16 -28.55 -9.21 25.37
N LEU A 17 -29.34 -9.87 24.52
CA LEU A 17 -28.83 -10.57 23.35
C LEU A 17 -28.31 -9.56 22.33
N ALA A 18 -27.08 -9.79 21.91
CA ALA A 18 -26.25 -8.95 21.06
C ALA A 18 -26.89 -8.56 19.71
N LEU A 19 -26.94 -7.26 19.43
CA LEU A 19 -26.81 -6.74 18.07
C LEU A 19 -25.30 -6.61 17.79
N HIS A 20 -24.73 -7.55 17.03
CA HIS A 20 -23.44 -7.35 16.39
C HIS A 20 -23.64 -7.51 14.89
N VAL A 21 -23.39 -6.42 14.16
CA VAL A 21 -22.69 -6.37 12.87
C VAL A 21 -22.78 -4.91 12.45
N HIS A 22 -21.65 -4.21 12.45
CA HIS A 22 -21.26 -3.00 11.69
C HIS A 22 -20.08 -2.36 12.45
N ALA A 23 -18.90 -2.98 12.37
CA ALA A 23 -17.67 -2.40 12.94
C ALA A 23 -16.46 -2.50 12.00
N THR A 24 -16.53 -3.28 10.91
CA THR A 24 -15.39 -3.49 10.02
C THR A 24 -15.18 -2.33 9.05
N GLU A 25 -16.25 -1.78 8.44
CA GLU A 25 -16.12 -0.70 7.45
C GLU A 25 -15.48 0.57 8.02
N THR A 26 -15.84 0.97 9.24
CA THR A 26 -15.32 2.20 9.86
C THR A 26 -13.83 2.14 10.23
N ILE A 27 -13.26 0.94 10.43
CA ILE A 27 -11.85 0.79 10.80
C ILE A 27 -10.97 0.89 9.56
N ASP A 28 -11.40 0.32 8.43
CA ASP A 28 -10.68 0.42 7.17
C ASP A 28 -10.70 1.83 6.60
N GLU A 29 -11.82 2.55 6.64
CA GLU A 29 -11.87 3.95 6.21
C GLU A 29 -10.95 4.86 7.04
N LYS A 30 -10.96 4.72 8.38
CA LYS A 30 -10.06 5.47 9.26
C LYS A 30 -8.58 5.16 9.02
N ARG A 31 -8.25 3.90 8.70
CA ARG A 31 -6.88 3.50 8.35
C ARG A 31 -6.45 4.15 7.03
N LEU A 32 -7.31 4.13 6.01
CA LEU A 32 -7.06 4.76 4.72
C LEU A 32 -6.89 6.29 4.86
N ASP A 33 -7.72 6.95 5.67
CA ASP A 33 -7.61 8.39 5.92
C ASP A 33 -6.32 8.74 6.67
N ALA A 34 -5.93 7.93 7.67
CA ALA A 34 -4.66 8.14 8.39
C ALA A 34 -3.43 7.91 7.50
N VAL A 35 -3.50 6.96 6.56
CA VAL A 35 -2.46 6.74 5.54
C VAL A 35 -2.42 7.90 4.56
N ALA A 36 -3.57 8.42 4.11
CA ALA A 36 -3.63 9.60 3.25
C ALA A 36 -3.08 10.86 3.95
N GLU A 37 -3.41 11.06 5.23
CA GLU A 37 -2.92 12.19 6.04
C GLU A 37 -1.40 12.13 6.23
N ARG A 38 -0.85 10.98 6.62
CA ARG A 38 0.62 10.80 6.73
C ARG A 38 1.30 10.82 5.36
N GLY A 39 0.62 10.26 4.36
CA GLY A 39 1.02 10.20 2.97
C GLY A 39 1.16 11.59 2.36
N SER A 40 0.28 12.54 2.66
CA SER A 40 0.35 13.91 2.12
C SER A 40 1.62 14.68 2.52
N HIS A 41 2.26 14.29 3.63
CA HIS A 41 3.55 14.86 4.05
C HIS A 41 4.75 14.20 3.36
N VAL A 42 4.54 13.08 2.65
CA VAL A 42 5.60 12.27 2.02
C VAL A 42 5.44 12.20 0.51
N MET A 43 4.20 12.18 0.00
CA MET A 43 3.80 12.19 -1.40
C MET A 43 3.38 13.62 -1.76
N PRO A 44 4.23 14.36 -2.48
CA PRO A 44 4.05 15.81 -2.67
C PRO A 44 3.04 16.16 -3.77
N PHE A 45 2.30 15.18 -4.30
CA PHE A 45 1.33 15.33 -5.40
C PHE A 45 -0.09 14.97 -4.93
N ASP A 46 -1.09 15.35 -5.71
CA ASP A 46 -2.50 15.17 -5.36
C ASP A 46 -2.94 13.73 -5.69
N LEU A 47 -3.33 12.99 -4.65
CA LEU A 47 -3.76 11.59 -4.76
C LEU A 47 -5.04 11.41 -5.59
N GLU A 48 -5.91 12.44 -5.66
CA GLU A 48 -7.12 12.39 -6.48
C GLU A 48 -6.82 12.61 -7.96
N LYS A 49 -5.71 13.29 -8.27
CA LYS A 49 -5.25 13.54 -9.65
C LYS A 49 -4.30 12.48 -10.19
N THR A 50 -3.88 11.54 -9.36
CA THR A 50 -2.85 10.56 -9.70
C THR A 50 -3.35 9.14 -9.51
N THR A 51 -2.63 8.18 -10.07
CA THR A 51 -2.85 6.74 -9.87
C THR A 51 -1.52 6.09 -9.55
N HIS A 52 -1.47 5.35 -8.45
CA HIS A 52 -0.34 4.51 -8.07
C HIS A 52 -0.56 3.11 -8.65
N ILE A 53 0.46 2.57 -9.31
CA ILE A 53 0.38 1.24 -9.92
C ILE A 53 1.51 0.40 -9.37
N PHE A 54 1.17 -0.80 -8.92
CA PHE A 54 2.14 -1.78 -8.43
C PHE A 54 1.98 -3.09 -9.21
N SER A 55 2.97 -3.43 -10.02
CA SER A 55 2.98 -4.63 -10.86
C SER A 55 4.03 -5.61 -10.37
N LYS A 56 3.64 -6.86 -10.11
CA LYS A 56 4.61 -7.93 -9.81
C LYS A 56 5.19 -8.46 -11.11
N THR A 57 6.50 -8.72 -11.13
CA THR A 57 7.19 -9.35 -12.27
C THR A 57 7.93 -10.60 -11.82
N ASP A 58 8.35 -11.43 -12.77
CA ASP A 58 9.12 -12.66 -12.50
C ASP A 58 10.48 -12.39 -11.83
N THR A 59 10.99 -11.16 -11.93
CA THR A 59 12.28 -10.73 -11.39
C THR A 59 12.17 -9.76 -10.20
N GLY A 60 10.95 -9.35 -9.84
CA GLY A 60 10.70 -8.37 -8.77
C GLY A 60 9.37 -7.65 -8.97
N GLY A 61 9.42 -6.35 -9.24
CA GLY A 61 8.21 -5.54 -9.44
C GLY A 61 8.47 -4.17 -10.03
N ILE A 62 7.39 -3.53 -10.49
CA ILE A 62 7.37 -2.19 -11.07
C ILE A 62 6.39 -1.33 -10.25
N GLN A 63 6.87 -0.20 -9.75
CA GLN A 63 6.03 0.85 -9.16
C GLN A 63 5.92 1.99 -10.17
N GLN A 64 4.71 2.43 -10.48
CA GLN A 64 4.47 3.64 -11.26
C GLN A 64 3.59 4.60 -10.47
N VAL A 65 3.76 5.89 -10.75
CA VAL A 65 2.76 6.89 -10.42
C VAL A 65 2.51 7.70 -11.68
N ILE A 66 1.26 7.78 -12.09
CA ILE A 66 0.84 8.50 -13.30
C ILE A 66 -0.19 9.58 -12.97
N ALA A 67 -0.15 10.69 -13.69
CA ALA A 67 -1.18 11.71 -13.66
C ALA A 67 -2.38 11.28 -14.50
N LYS A 68 -3.60 11.52 -14.00
CA LYS A 68 -4.84 11.28 -14.77
C LYS A 68 -5.00 12.26 -15.94
N ASP A 69 -4.40 13.44 -15.83
CA ASP A 69 -4.31 14.45 -16.89
C ASP A 69 -2.84 14.65 -17.29
N GLN A 70 -2.47 14.27 -18.52
CA GLN A 70 -1.11 14.38 -19.03
C GLN A 70 -0.66 15.83 -19.28
N SER A 71 -1.58 16.79 -19.23
CA SER A 71 -1.28 18.21 -19.31
C SER A 71 -1.06 18.87 -17.94
N ASP A 72 -1.31 18.16 -16.83
CA ASP A 72 -1.06 18.64 -15.46
C ASP A 72 0.45 18.59 -15.14
N THR A 73 1.17 19.57 -15.68
CA THR A 73 2.64 19.69 -15.55
C THR A 73 3.11 19.82 -14.09
N GLU A 74 2.25 20.31 -13.19
CA GLU A 74 2.54 20.37 -11.76
C GLU A 74 2.61 18.95 -11.19
N GLN A 75 1.57 18.14 -11.40
CA GLN A 75 1.56 16.75 -10.95
C GLN A 75 2.71 15.92 -11.54
N LEU A 76 2.98 16.07 -12.85
CA LEU A 76 4.11 15.39 -13.50
C LEU A 76 5.45 15.72 -12.86
N SER A 77 5.68 16.98 -12.54
CA SER A 77 6.94 17.44 -11.90
C SER A 77 7.08 16.87 -10.50
N LEU A 78 6.00 16.88 -9.71
CA LEU A 78 5.98 16.37 -8.34
C LEU A 78 6.16 14.84 -8.29
N ILE A 79 5.52 14.11 -9.19
CA ILE A 79 5.69 12.65 -9.36
C ILE A 79 7.15 12.30 -9.65
N ARG A 80 7.74 12.93 -10.67
CA ARG A 80 9.12 12.66 -11.11
C ARG A 80 10.12 12.96 -10.00
N LEU A 81 9.96 14.10 -9.33
CA LEU A 81 10.78 14.48 -8.19
C LEU A 81 10.69 13.43 -7.07
N HIS A 82 9.47 13.03 -6.71
CA HIS A 82 9.22 12.06 -5.64
C HIS A 82 9.83 10.68 -5.95
N LEU A 83 9.58 10.11 -7.13
CA LEU A 83 10.08 8.78 -7.49
C LEU A 83 11.61 8.77 -7.66
N SER A 84 12.21 9.87 -8.11
CA SER A 84 13.66 10.04 -8.13
C SER A 84 14.27 10.03 -6.72
N GLN A 85 13.66 10.74 -5.77
CA GLN A 85 14.08 10.75 -4.36
C GLN A 85 13.97 9.36 -3.73
N ILE A 86 12.83 8.68 -3.89
CA ILE A 86 12.63 7.29 -3.41
C ILE A 86 13.71 6.36 -3.99
N THR A 87 14.01 6.49 -5.28
CA THR A 87 15.04 5.68 -5.93
C THR A 87 16.40 5.86 -5.27
N GLN A 88 16.78 7.09 -4.93
CA GLN A 88 18.06 7.37 -4.27
C GLN A 88 18.10 6.75 -2.86
N GLU A 89 17.02 6.86 -2.09
CA GLU A 89 16.91 6.27 -0.76
C GLU A 89 17.00 4.75 -0.81
N PHE A 90 16.25 4.10 -1.71
CA PHE A 90 16.18 2.65 -1.80
C PHE A 90 17.46 2.02 -2.33
N LYS A 91 18.21 2.70 -3.21
CA LYS A 91 19.55 2.26 -3.62
C LYS A 91 20.52 2.16 -2.44
N LEU A 92 20.29 2.93 -1.37
CA LEU A 92 21.06 2.89 -0.14
C LEU A 92 20.45 1.96 0.92
N GLY A 93 19.38 1.23 0.60
CA GLY A 93 18.65 0.40 1.55
C GLY A 93 17.86 1.21 2.59
N ASN A 94 17.64 2.50 2.36
CA ASN A 94 16.90 3.36 3.27
C ASN A 94 15.40 3.31 2.96
N TYR A 95 14.66 2.53 3.75
CA TYR A 95 13.19 2.41 3.64
C TYR A 95 12.44 3.16 4.77
N SER A 96 13.07 4.17 5.38
CA SER A 96 12.50 4.87 6.53
C SER A 96 11.23 5.66 6.21
N ASN A 97 11.06 6.17 4.99
CA ASN A 97 9.85 6.91 4.60
C ASN A 97 8.61 5.99 4.48
N PRO A 98 8.68 4.85 3.75
CA PRO A 98 7.61 3.84 3.81
C PRO A 98 7.30 3.39 5.24
N GLU A 99 8.32 3.16 6.06
CA GLU A 99 8.15 2.76 7.46
C GLU A 99 7.40 3.80 8.31
N LYS A 100 7.61 5.10 8.06
CA LYS A 100 6.87 6.19 8.74
C LYS A 100 5.39 6.21 8.37
N ILE A 101 5.05 5.90 7.11
CA ILE A 101 3.67 5.94 6.63
C ILE A 101 2.90 4.69 7.09
N HIS A 102 3.52 3.52 6.92
CA HIS A 102 2.86 2.22 7.01
C HIS A 102 3.20 1.43 8.29
N GLY A 103 4.20 1.90 9.05
CA GLY A 103 4.71 1.19 10.22
C GLY A 103 5.75 0.12 9.89
N THR A 104 6.44 -0.33 10.93
CA THR A 104 7.57 -1.28 10.82
C THR A 104 7.13 -2.70 10.44
N SER A 105 5.85 -3.02 10.63
CA SER A 105 5.27 -4.35 10.40
C SER A 105 4.74 -4.56 8.99
N MET A 106 4.96 -3.62 8.06
CA MET A 106 4.51 -3.76 6.68
C MET A 106 5.13 -5.02 6.05
N PRO A 107 4.32 -5.94 5.49
CA PRO A 107 4.83 -7.18 4.90
C PRO A 107 5.95 -6.93 3.88
N GLY A 108 7.05 -7.69 3.99
CA GLY A 108 8.22 -7.60 3.11
C GLY A 108 9.23 -6.50 3.46
N LEU A 109 8.85 -5.48 4.23
CA LEU A 109 9.72 -4.34 4.53
C LEU A 109 10.97 -4.72 5.34
N ALA A 110 10.84 -5.66 6.28
CA ALA A 110 11.96 -6.12 7.09
C ALA A 110 13.04 -6.81 6.26
N GLU A 111 12.64 -7.66 5.30
CA GLU A 111 13.56 -8.34 4.39
C GLU A 111 14.23 -7.37 3.41
N LEU A 112 13.49 -6.37 2.91
CA LEU A 112 14.03 -5.33 2.04
C LEU A 112 15.06 -4.46 2.76
N LYS A 113 14.80 -4.09 4.02
CA LYS A 113 15.75 -3.35 4.88
C LYS A 113 17.00 -4.17 5.21
N ALA A 114 16.88 -5.49 5.32
CA ALA A 114 18.01 -6.37 5.60
C ALA A 114 18.84 -6.72 4.35
N ALA A 115 18.41 -6.32 3.15
CA ALA A 115 19.14 -6.55 1.93
C ALA A 115 20.48 -5.80 1.93
N LYS A 116 21.55 -6.46 1.49
CA LYS A 116 22.85 -5.83 1.30
C LYS A 116 22.81 -4.92 0.06
N PRO A 117 23.66 -3.87 0.00
CA PRO A 117 23.78 -3.02 -1.18
C PRO A 117 23.95 -3.85 -2.46
N GLY A 118 23.14 -3.56 -3.48
CA GLY A 118 23.17 -4.24 -4.78
C GLY A 118 22.39 -5.56 -4.85
N GLN A 119 21.84 -6.09 -3.74
CA GLN A 119 21.00 -7.30 -3.79
C GLN A 119 19.61 -7.05 -4.39
N VAL A 120 19.12 -5.82 -4.34
CA VAL A 120 17.98 -5.35 -5.10
C VAL A 120 18.45 -4.21 -5.98
N LYS A 121 18.30 -4.36 -7.30
CA LYS A 121 18.56 -3.31 -8.27
C LYS A 121 17.32 -2.43 -8.36
N ILE A 122 17.52 -1.12 -8.22
CA ILE A 122 16.47 -0.10 -8.24
C ILE A 122 16.75 0.84 -9.41
N GLU A 123 15.83 0.94 -10.36
CA GLU A 123 16.00 1.73 -11.58
C GLU A 123 14.83 2.69 -11.77
N TYR A 124 15.14 3.97 -11.96
CA TYR A 124 14.16 5.03 -12.21
C TYR A 124 14.03 5.29 -13.71
N LYS A 125 12.82 5.56 -14.16
CA LYS A 125 12.52 5.98 -15.53
C LYS A 125 11.39 7.01 -15.54
N GLU A 126 11.55 8.08 -16.32
CA GLU A 126 10.46 9.00 -16.62
C GLU A 126 9.50 8.41 -17.65
N LEU A 127 8.21 8.65 -17.45
CA LEU A 127 7.14 8.36 -18.40
C LEU A 127 6.57 9.67 -18.94
N SER A 128 5.87 9.63 -20.07
CA SER A 128 5.19 10.82 -20.62
C SER A 128 4.15 11.38 -19.65
N ASP A 129 3.50 10.51 -18.89
CA ASP A 129 2.40 10.77 -17.97
C ASP A 129 2.78 10.58 -16.49
N GLY A 130 4.07 10.39 -16.17
CA GLY A 130 4.52 10.18 -14.79
C GLY A 130 5.96 9.69 -14.67
N ALA A 131 6.16 8.71 -13.79
CA ALA A 131 7.44 8.03 -13.61
C ALA A 131 7.27 6.60 -13.08
N GLU A 132 8.36 5.84 -13.16
CA GLU A 132 8.44 4.43 -12.81
C GLU A 132 9.71 4.13 -12.00
N ILE A 133 9.59 3.18 -11.08
CA ILE A 133 10.71 2.51 -10.40
C ILE A 133 10.61 1.01 -10.65
N THR A 134 11.64 0.42 -11.26
CA THR A 134 11.80 -1.03 -11.40
C THR A 134 12.66 -1.58 -10.27
N TYR A 135 12.16 -2.63 -9.61
CA TYR A 135 12.83 -3.40 -8.58
C TYR A 135 13.16 -4.77 -9.14
N SER A 136 14.43 -5.17 -9.18
CA SER A 136 14.83 -6.49 -9.67
C SER A 136 15.88 -7.17 -8.79
N THR A 137 15.77 -8.49 -8.66
CA THR A 137 16.69 -9.31 -7.88
C THR A 137 16.70 -10.76 -8.37
N SER A 138 17.84 -11.43 -8.25
CA SER A 138 17.95 -12.88 -8.46
C SER A 138 17.71 -13.69 -7.17
N ILE A 139 17.51 -13.03 -6.03
CA ILE A 139 17.33 -13.67 -4.74
C ILE A 139 15.85 -13.89 -4.48
N GLU A 140 15.41 -15.15 -4.52
CA GLU A 140 13.99 -15.53 -4.40
C GLU A 140 13.32 -14.92 -3.15
N LYS A 141 14.00 -14.94 -2.00
CA LYS A 141 13.48 -14.35 -0.76
C LYS A 141 13.17 -12.86 -0.91
N LEU A 142 14.01 -12.10 -1.62
CA LEU A 142 13.82 -10.67 -1.82
C LEU A 142 12.75 -10.38 -2.88
N LYS A 143 12.65 -11.20 -3.93
CA LYS A 143 11.54 -11.11 -4.89
C LYS A 143 10.18 -11.29 -4.20
N LEU A 144 10.05 -12.32 -3.38
CA LEU A 144 8.82 -12.55 -2.60
C LEU A 144 8.56 -11.42 -1.60
N ALA A 145 9.60 -10.78 -1.07
CA ALA A 145 9.46 -9.61 -0.20
C ALA A 145 8.92 -8.38 -0.98
N ILE A 146 9.42 -8.13 -2.20
CA ILE A 146 8.88 -7.09 -3.10
C ILE A 146 7.39 -7.34 -3.36
N HIS A 147 7.02 -8.59 -3.67
CA HIS A 147 5.62 -8.95 -3.93
C HIS A 147 4.71 -8.70 -2.72
N ARG A 148 5.13 -9.15 -1.54
CA ARG A 148 4.39 -8.91 -0.29
C ARG A 148 4.27 -7.42 0.03
N TRP A 149 5.33 -6.66 -0.22
CA TRP A 149 5.35 -5.23 -0.01
C TRP A 149 4.39 -4.50 -0.96
N PHE A 150 4.36 -4.89 -2.24
CA PHE A 150 3.42 -4.35 -3.22
C PHE A 150 1.96 -4.68 -2.88
N ASP A 151 1.67 -5.92 -2.46
CA ASP A 151 0.32 -6.31 -2.03
C ASP A 151 -0.13 -5.49 -0.80
N ALA A 152 0.78 -5.20 0.13
CA ALA A 152 0.50 -4.34 1.28
C ALA A 152 0.25 -2.88 0.89
N GLN A 153 1.04 -2.34 -0.03
CA GLN A 153 0.86 -0.98 -0.56
C GLN A 153 -0.50 -0.80 -1.23
N LEU A 154 -0.94 -1.78 -2.04
CA LEU A 154 -2.26 -1.78 -2.68
C LEU A 154 -3.40 -1.77 -1.64
N SER A 155 -3.24 -2.51 -0.53
CA SER A 155 -4.23 -2.54 0.56
C SER A 155 -4.28 -1.25 1.39
N ASP A 156 -3.15 -0.56 1.54
CA ASP A 156 -3.06 0.71 2.27
C ASP A 156 -3.47 1.93 1.44
N HIS A 157 -3.45 1.80 0.11
CA HIS A 157 -3.80 2.86 -0.82
C HIS A 157 -4.97 2.52 -1.74
N ALA A 158 -5.86 1.59 -1.36
CA ALA A 158 -6.88 1.03 -2.25
C ALA A 158 -7.76 2.04 -3.02
N ARG A 159 -7.92 3.29 -2.54
CA ARG A 159 -8.65 4.36 -3.25
C ARG A 159 -7.88 4.97 -4.42
N HIS A 160 -6.54 4.93 -4.39
CA HIS A 160 -5.65 5.62 -5.33
C HIS A 160 -4.60 4.69 -5.95
N ALA A 161 -4.64 3.40 -5.60
CA ALA A 161 -3.71 2.40 -6.09
C ALA A 161 -4.45 1.27 -6.81
N ALA A 162 -3.92 0.85 -7.94
CA ALA A 162 -4.45 -0.25 -8.74
C ALA A 162 -3.36 -1.30 -8.99
N PRO A 163 -3.71 -2.60 -9.01
CA PRO A 163 -2.86 -3.58 -9.66
C PRO A 163 -2.81 -3.24 -11.16
N ASP A 164 -1.70 -3.53 -11.83
CA ASP A 164 -1.66 -3.42 -13.29
C ASP A 164 -2.70 -4.37 -13.92
N HIS A 165 -3.57 -3.79 -14.74
CA HIS A 165 -4.46 -4.53 -15.60
C HIS A 165 -3.71 -4.78 -16.90
N HIS A 166 -2.91 -5.84 -16.96
CA HIS A 166 -2.46 -6.36 -18.24
C HIS A 166 -3.69 -6.60 -19.12
N HIS A 167 -3.92 -5.70 -20.08
CA HIS A 167 -4.72 -5.98 -21.25
C HIS A 167 -4.00 -7.11 -22.00
N HIS A 168 -4.37 -8.35 -21.70
CA HIS A 168 -4.13 -9.47 -22.59
C HIS A 168 -4.88 -9.17 -23.90
N HIS A 169 -4.19 -8.53 -24.84
CA HIS A 169 -4.56 -8.60 -26.25
C HIS A 169 -4.28 -10.03 -26.72
N ASP A 170 -5.25 -10.92 -26.49
CA ASP A 170 -5.36 -12.17 -27.21
C ASP A 170 -5.53 -11.84 -28.69
N SER A 171 -4.42 -11.91 -29.43
CA SER A 171 -4.43 -11.77 -30.89
C SER A 171 -4.77 -13.14 -31.46
N GLY A 172 -6.03 -13.51 -31.31
CA GLY A 172 -6.64 -14.58 -32.06
C GLY A 172 -6.69 -14.21 -33.54
N HIS A 173 -6.17 -15.13 -34.36
CA HIS A 173 -6.58 -15.38 -35.74
C HIS A 173 -6.08 -14.40 -36.83
N LEU A 174 -5.14 -14.86 -37.66
CA LEU A 174 -5.35 -15.22 -39.07
C LEU A 174 -3.98 -15.34 -39.76
N HIS A 175 -3.64 -16.54 -40.24
CA HIS A 175 -2.93 -16.65 -41.50
C HIS A 175 -3.47 -17.86 -42.26
N GLN A 176 -3.99 -17.53 -43.45
CA GLN A 176 -4.28 -18.42 -44.56
C GLN A 176 -3.00 -19.13 -45.02
#